data_AF-A0A2M9JCV4-F1
#
_entry.id   AF-A0A2M9JCV4-F1
#
_cell.length_a   1.000
_cell.length_b   1.000
_cell.length_c   1.000
_cell.angle_alpha   90.00
_cell.angle_beta   90.00
_cell.angle_gamma   90.00
#
_symmetry.space_group_name_H-M   'P 1'
#
loop_
_entity.id
_entity.type
_entity.pdbx_description
1 polymer ?
#
loop_
_entity_poly.entity_id
_entity_poly.type
_entity_poly.pdbx_seq_one_letter_code
_entity_poly.pdbx_strand_id
1 'polypeptide(L)' 'MTRGKPVALVIKGKVASVLGEHLCNGTASSTAGATALRLKCADGNTTRVKGTARMNGAKLEVSWDGFGTDEFSRNKTNG' A
#
# COMPACT_ATOMS: atom_id res chain seq x y z
N MET A 1 -17.11 -0.25 -17.49
CA MET A 1 -16.08 0.13 -16.49
C MET A 1 -15.97 -1.01 -15.52
N THR A 2 -14.87 -1.77 -15.54
CA THR A 2 -14.62 -2.80 -14.53
C THR A 2 -14.59 -2.11 -13.17
N ARG A 3 -15.58 -2.38 -12.32
CA ARG A 3 -15.52 -1.99 -10.91
C ARG A 3 -14.42 -2.85 -10.30
N GLY A 4 -13.19 -2.39 -10.41
CA GLY A 4 -12.03 -3.03 -9.77
C GLY A 4 -12.37 -3.28 -8.30
N LYS A 5 -12.02 -4.46 -7.78
CA LYS A 5 -12.30 -4.79 -6.39
C LYS A 5 -11.61 -3.77 -5.49
N PRO A 6 -12.25 -3.33 -4.39
CA PRO A 6 -11.67 -2.34 -3.50
C PRO A 6 -10.37 -2.87 -2.90
N VAL A 7 -9.34 -2.02 -2.89
CA VAL A 7 -8.05 -2.30 -2.26
C VAL A 7 -7.79 -1.20 -1.24
N ALA A 8 -7.43 -1.60 -0.03
CA ALA A 8 -7.09 -0.68 1.06
C ALA A 8 -5.63 -0.89 1.48
N LEU A 9 -4.93 0.21 1.72
CA LEU A 9 -3.59 0.23 2.31
C LEU A 9 -3.69 0.89 3.68
N VAL A 10 -3.24 0.19 4.71
CA VAL A 10 -3.14 0.70 6.09
C VAL A 10 -1.66 0.77 6.45
N ILE A 11 -1.21 1.96 6.86
CA ILE A 11 0.14 2.19 7.39
C ILE A 11 -0.01 2.73 8.81
N LYS A 12 0.52 2.01 9.80
CA LYS A 12 0.52 2.41 11.21
C LYS A 12 1.91 2.25 11.81
N GLY A 13 2.59 3.37 12.02
CA GLY A 13 3.99 3.35 12.49
C GLY A 13 4.88 2.59 11.50
N LYS A 14 5.53 1.52 11.97
CA LYS A 14 6.42 0.67 11.17
C LYS A 14 5.72 -0.53 10.51
N VAL A 15 4.40 -0.64 10.64
CA VAL A 15 3.60 -1.76 10.11
C VAL A 15 2.76 -1.28 8.94
N ALA A 16 2.65 -2.12 7.91
CA ALA A 16 1.74 -1.91 6.79
C ALA A 16 1.00 -3.19 6.39
N SER A 17 -0.22 -3.01 5.92
CA SER A 17 -1.06 -4.07 5.38
C SER A 17 -1.81 -3.59 4.14
N VAL A 18 -1.86 -4.45 3.12
CA VAL A 18 -2.71 -4.29 1.93
C VAL A 18 -3.83 -5.32 2.01
N LEU A 19 -5.06 -4.84 1.91
CA LEU A 19 -6.26 -5.67 1.89
C LEU A 19 -6.95 -5.50 0.53
N GLY A 20 -7.12 -6.59 -0.21
CA GLY A 20 -7.85 -6.63 -1.47
C GLY A 20 -8.29 -8.05 -1.76
N GLU A 21 -7.91 -8.58 -2.92
CA GLU A 21 -8.05 -10.02 -3.21
C GLU A 21 -7.14 -10.88 -2.32
N HIS A 22 -6.00 -10.34 -1.95
CA HIS A 22 -4.99 -10.97 -1.11
C HIS A 22 -4.76 -10.09 0.13
N LEU A 23 -4.49 -10.73 1.27
CA LEU A 23 -4.05 -10.04 2.48
C LEU A 23 -2.53 -10.13 2.57
N CYS A 24 -1.87 -8.98 2.45
CA CYS A 24 -0.42 -8.88 2.51
C CYS A 24 -0.01 -7.98 3.65
N ASN A 25 0.89 -8.45 4.53
CA ASN A 25 1.27 -7.75 5.76
C ASN A 25 2.78 -7.64 5.87
N GLY A 26 3.27 -6.60 6.53
CA GLY A 26 4.69 -6.48 6.82
C GLY A 26 5.05 -5.09 7.34
N THR A 27 6.16 -4.56 6.86
CA THR A 27 6.78 -3.37 7.42
C THR A 27 6.68 -2.17 6.49
N ALA A 28 6.55 -1.00 7.10
CA ALA A 28 6.73 0.30 6.49
C ALA A 28 7.95 1.00 7.10
N SER A 29 8.77 1.62 6.25
CA SER A 29 9.90 2.44 6.69
C SER A 29 9.85 3.79 5.99
N SER A 30 9.63 4.85 6.77
CA SER A 30 9.53 6.21 6.25
C SER A 30 10.88 6.93 6.33
N THR A 31 11.34 7.46 5.20
CA THR A 31 12.56 8.26 5.07
C THR A 31 12.33 9.41 4.10
N ALA A 32 12.64 10.64 4.51
CA ALA A 32 12.64 11.83 3.65
C ALA A 32 11.39 11.99 2.74
N GLY A 33 10.19 11.83 3.32
CA GLY A 33 8.92 12.02 2.58
C GLY A 33 8.46 10.84 1.73
N ALA A 34 9.23 9.75 1.69
CA ALA A 34 8.84 8.48 1.08
C ALA A 34 8.69 7.39 2.14
N THR A 35 7.83 6.41 1.88
CA THR A 35 7.64 5.24 2.75
C THR A 35 7.86 3.97 1.94
N ALA A 36 8.94 3.26 2.24
CA ALA A 36 9.21 1.95 1.66
C ALA A 36 8.31 0.89 2.31
N LEU A 37 7.71 0.02 1.49
CA LEU A 37 6.83 -1.06 1.90
C LEU A 37 7.50 -2.41 1.57
N ARG A 38 7.49 -3.30 2.55
CA ARG A 38 7.93 -4.70 2.42
C ARG A 38 6.91 -5.60 3.12
N LEU A 39 6.07 -6.25 2.33
CA LEU A 39 4.94 -7.05 2.74
C LEU A 39 5.13 -8.51 2.29
N LYS A 40 4.34 -9.41 2.85
CA LYS A 40 4.22 -10.80 2.43
C LYS A 40 2.76 -11.20 2.46
N CYS A 41 2.29 -11.82 1.39
CA CYS A 41 0.95 -12.39 1.31
C CYS A 41 0.98 -13.84 1.82
N ALA A 42 -0.04 -14.24 2.58
CA ALA A 42 -0.09 -15.59 3.17
C ALA A 42 -0.26 -16.70 2.12
N ASP A 43 -0.87 -16.36 0.99
CA ASP A 43 -1.12 -17.23 -0.17
C ASP A 43 0.05 -17.31 -1.16
N GLY A 44 1.18 -16.66 -0.86
CA GLY A 44 2.37 -16.66 -1.72
C GLY A 44 2.30 -15.70 -2.90
N ASN A 45 1.24 -14.88 -3.02
CA ASN A 45 1.15 -13.86 -4.05
C ASN A 45 2.31 -12.83 -3.90
N THR A 46 2.86 -12.40 -5.04
CA THR A 46 4.00 -11.47 -5.11
C THR A 46 3.63 -10.08 -5.64
N THR A 47 2.37 -9.85 -5.96
CA THR A 47 1.83 -8.51 -6.27
C THR A 47 1.72 -7.69 -4.99
N ARG A 48 2.01 -6.39 -5.08
CA ARG A 48 1.92 -5.44 -3.95
C ARG A 48 2.69 -5.86 -2.69
N VAL A 49 3.77 -6.63 -2.83
CA VAL A 49 4.62 -7.05 -1.72
C VAL A 49 5.82 -6.12 -1.49
N LYS A 50 6.23 -5.36 -2.49
CA LYS A 50 7.35 -4.42 -2.39
C LYS A 50 7.06 -3.16 -3.19
N GLY A 51 7.20 -2.01 -2.56
CA GLY A 51 6.91 -0.75 -3.22
C GLY A 51 7.31 0.48 -2.41
N THR A 52 7.13 1.65 -3.01
CA THR A 52 7.41 2.95 -2.38
C THR A 52 6.17 3.82 -2.43
N ALA A 53 5.73 4.27 -1.27
CA ALA A 53 4.59 5.17 -1.11
C ALA A 53 5.06 6.62 -0.92
N ARG A 54 4.43 7.56 -1.63
CA ARG A 54 4.69 9.00 -1.54
C ARG A 54 3.37 9.78 -1.59
N MET A 55 3.33 10.91 -0.89
CA MET A 55 2.18 11.80 -1.01
C MET A 55 2.29 12.61 -2.31
N ASN A 56 1.21 12.63 -3.07
CA ASN A 56 1.03 13.48 -4.24
C ASN A 56 -0.23 14.34 -4.02
N GLY A 57 -0.02 15.54 -3.47
CA GLY A 57 -1.11 16.39 -2.97
C GLY A 57 -1.90 15.71 -1.84
N ALA A 58 -3.18 15.46 -2.08
CA ALA A 58 -4.08 14.79 -1.13
C ALA A 58 -4.11 13.26 -1.26
N LYS A 59 -3.48 12.71 -2.29
CA LYS A 59 -3.45 11.26 -2.58
C LYS A 59 -2.14 10.64 -2.10
N LEU A 60 -2.20 9.36 -1.78
CA LEU A 60 -1.03 8.52 -1.54
C LEU A 60 -0.79 7.69 -2.80
N GLU A 61 0.31 7.95 -3.49
CA GLU A 61 0.74 7.19 -4.66
C GLU A 61 1.71 6.10 -4.21
N VAL A 62 1.51 4.87 -4.68
CA VAL A 62 2.36 3.72 -4.33
C VAL A 62 2.83 3.04 -5.60
N SER A 63 4.13 3.13 -5.87
CA SER A 63 4.78 2.40 -6.95
C SER A 63 5.22 1.03 -6.45
N TRP A 64 4.63 -0.03 -6.99
CA TRP A 64 4.94 -1.41 -6.67
C TRP A 64 5.93 -2.02 -7.68
N ASP A 65 6.93 -2.73 -7.17
CA ASP A 65 7.90 -3.44 -7.99
C ASP A 65 7.18 -4.51 -8.82
N GLY A 66 7.25 -4.41 -10.16
CA GLY A 66 6.70 -5.40 -11.09
C GLY A 66 5.17 -5.44 -11.21
N PHE A 67 4.43 -4.57 -10.51
CA PHE A 67 2.97 -4.51 -10.57
C PHE A 67 2.44 -3.16 -11.10
N GLY A 68 3.20 -2.07 -10.94
CA GLY A 68 2.80 -0.73 -11.38
C GLY A 68 2.40 0.16 -10.21
N THR A 69 1.63 1.22 -10.50
CA THR A 69 1.30 2.26 -9.51
C THR A 69 -0.16 2.19 -9.10
N ASP A 70 -0.43 2.19 -7.80
CA ASP A 70 -1.76 2.45 -7.23
C ASP A 70 -1.85 3.89 -6.70
N GLU A 71 -3.03 4.49 -6.84
CA GLU A 71 -3.39 5.72 -6.13
C GLU A 71 -4.42 5.43 -5.05
N PHE A 72 -4.12 5.85 -3.81
CA PHE A 72 -5.03 5.73 -2.68
C PHE A 72 -5.50 7.11 -2.23
N SER A 73 -6.82 7.24 -2.05
CA SER A 73 -7.39 8.36 -1.33
C SER A 73 -7.20 8.15 0.17
N ARG A 74 -6.69 9.16 0.88
CA ARG A 74 -6.56 9.10 2.34
C ARG A 74 -7.95 9.11 2.97
N ASN A 75 -8.34 8.01 3.60
CA ASN A 75 -9.50 8.00 4.47
C ASN A 75 -9.10 8.55 5.85
N LYS A 76 -9.61 9.71 6.25
CA LYS A 76 -9.38 10.26 7.58
C LYS A 76 -10.28 9.51 8.57
N THR A 77 -9.75 8.53 9.27
CA THR A 77 -10.39 8.02 10.48
C THR A 77 -10.06 9.00 11.60
N ASN A 78 -10.99 9.88 11.95
CA ASN A 78 -10.91 10.65 13.19
C ASN A 78 -11.00 9.63 14.33
N GLY A 79 -9.91 9.47 15.07
CA GLY A 79 -9.86 8.59 16.25
C GLY A 79 -10.66 9.14 17.42
#